data_AF-A0A965QXB0-F1
#
_entry.id   AF-A0A965QXB0-F1
#
_cell.length_a   1.000
_cell.length_b   1.000
_cell.length_c   1.000
_cell.angle_alpha   90.00
_cell.angle_beta   90.00
_cell.angle_gamma   90.00
#
_symmetry.space_group_name_H-M   'P 1'
#
loop_
_entity.id
_entity.type
_entity.pdbx_description
1 polymer ?
#
loop_
_entity_poly.entity_id
_entity_poly.type
_entity_poly.pdbx_seq_one_letter_code
_entity_poly.pdbx_strand_id
1 'polypeptide(L)'
;MPSRTLAGRRAHLAHVQFHSYSGGDLDEGSFGSGVAPLVEFFNAHRDLTLDVGQVLFGDTVAMTGDAAAAEHLAAATGVPWVAHDLHLEGGCGVLPIAYREQSLIHAWQWAIGLEWFLTADDPWRIALSTDHPNGAHFTAYPHLMALLGDEAFRRESLARIHPAVRRRSPLAGLSRRYTLQELCIVTRAAPARMAGLPHKGHLGPGADADITLYRPDRDLARMFSMPARVYKAGILVAEDGEIRATPAGRTLAAG
;
A
#
# COMPACT_ATOMS: atom_id res chain seq x y z
N MET A 1 -17.74 -17.14 10.63
CA MET A 1 -17.05 -18.27 9.97
C MET A 1 -16.03 -17.67 9.03
N PRO A 2 -14.70 -17.83 9.23
CA PRO A 2 -13.74 -17.36 8.24
C PRO A 2 -13.97 -18.13 6.93
N SER A 3 -13.76 -17.46 5.80
CA SER A 3 -14.26 -17.84 4.48
C SER A 3 -13.91 -19.28 4.08
N ARG A 4 -14.91 -20.15 3.97
CA ARG A 4 -14.79 -21.47 3.31
C ARG A 4 -14.44 -21.37 1.82
N THR A 5 -14.51 -20.16 1.26
CA THR A 5 -14.42 -19.87 -0.17
C THR A 5 -13.03 -20.07 -0.77
N LEU A 6 -11.96 -19.93 0.04
CA LEU A 6 -10.56 -20.02 -0.42
C LEU A 6 -9.82 -21.26 0.10
N ALA A 7 -10.51 -22.20 0.75
CA ALA A 7 -9.88 -23.37 1.37
C ALA A 7 -9.01 -24.15 0.35
N GLY A 8 -7.71 -24.23 0.61
CA GLY A 8 -6.73 -24.94 -0.23
C GLY A 8 -6.37 -24.25 -1.55
N ARG A 9 -6.74 -22.98 -1.75
CA ARG A 9 -6.41 -22.21 -2.96
C ARG A 9 -5.45 -21.06 -2.65
N ARG A 10 -4.54 -20.81 -3.59
CA ARG A 10 -3.71 -19.60 -3.57
C ARG A 10 -4.57 -18.38 -3.88
N ALA A 11 -4.38 -17.31 -3.12
CA ALA A 11 -5.09 -16.06 -3.35
C ALA A 11 -4.20 -14.84 -3.08
N HIS A 12 -4.51 -13.74 -3.76
CA HIS A 12 -3.97 -12.43 -3.47
C HIS A 12 -5.10 -11.54 -3.00
N LEU A 13 -4.94 -10.90 -1.84
CA LEU A 13 -5.90 -9.99 -1.26
C LEU A 13 -5.45 -8.56 -1.53
N ALA A 14 -6.21 -7.85 -2.38
CA ALA A 14 -5.88 -6.49 -2.75
C ALA A 14 -6.22 -5.51 -1.61
N HIS A 15 -5.39 -4.48 -1.45
CA HIS A 15 -5.65 -3.29 -0.62
C HIS A 15 -6.37 -3.58 0.72
N VAL A 16 -5.82 -4.53 1.50
CA VAL A 16 -6.47 -5.10 2.69
C VAL A 16 -6.77 -4.09 3.80
N GLN A 17 -6.09 -2.94 3.81
CA GLN A 17 -6.34 -1.85 4.75
C GLN A 17 -7.82 -1.44 4.75
N PHE A 18 -8.46 -1.37 3.57
CA PHE A 18 -9.88 -1.01 3.43
C PHE A 18 -10.87 -2.08 3.92
N HIS A 19 -10.37 -3.29 4.22
CA HIS A 19 -11.16 -4.43 4.69
C HIS A 19 -10.88 -4.80 6.15
N SER A 20 -10.17 -3.92 6.88
CA SER A 20 -9.63 -4.22 8.21
C SER A 20 -10.18 -3.29 9.29
N TYR A 21 -11.42 -2.85 9.12
CA TYR A 21 -12.13 -1.98 10.04
C TYR A 21 -12.95 -2.77 11.06
N SER A 22 -12.99 -2.28 12.29
CA SER A 22 -13.85 -2.80 13.36
C SER A 22 -14.78 -1.72 13.88
N GLY A 23 -15.92 -2.12 14.45
CA GLY A 23 -16.95 -1.18 14.92
C GLY A 23 -17.64 -0.49 13.74
N GLY A 24 -18.21 0.69 13.99
CA GLY A 24 -18.88 1.50 12.96
C GLY A 24 -20.39 1.28 12.84
N ASP A 25 -21.02 0.60 13.79
CA ASP A 25 -22.49 0.41 13.89
C ASP A 25 -23.21 1.74 14.23
N LEU A 26 -23.09 2.74 13.34
CA LEU A 26 -23.55 4.13 13.49
C LEU A 26 -22.92 4.92 14.66
N ASP A 27 -21.95 4.33 15.37
CA ASP A 27 -21.12 5.00 16.34
C ASP A 27 -19.68 5.13 15.81
N GLU A 28 -19.34 6.31 15.29
CA GLU A 28 -17.97 6.63 14.85
C GLU A 28 -16.95 6.46 15.98
N GLY A 29 -17.36 6.65 17.24
CA GLY A 29 -16.54 6.45 18.42
C GLY A 29 -16.09 5.00 18.57
N SER A 30 -16.87 4.03 18.08
CA SER A 30 -16.51 2.60 18.09
C SER A 30 -15.52 2.21 16.99
N PHE A 31 -15.33 3.05 15.96
CA PHE A 31 -14.46 2.75 14.81
C PHE A 31 -13.02 2.50 15.27
N GLY A 32 -12.37 1.49 14.68
CA GLY A 32 -11.04 1.05 15.08
C GLY A 32 -10.41 0.01 14.16
N SER A 33 -9.25 -0.49 14.59
CA SER A 33 -8.47 -1.51 13.88
C SER A 33 -9.00 -2.92 14.12
N GLY A 34 -9.32 -3.62 13.04
CA GLY A 34 -9.58 -5.07 13.01
C GLY A 34 -8.39 -5.90 12.57
N VAL A 35 -7.17 -5.34 12.53
CA VAL A 35 -5.98 -5.97 11.92
C VAL A 35 -5.54 -7.24 12.65
N ALA A 36 -5.54 -7.24 13.99
CA ALA A 36 -4.99 -8.34 14.78
C ALA A 36 -5.54 -9.74 14.42
N PRO A 37 -6.86 -9.99 14.42
CA PRO A 37 -7.40 -11.30 14.03
C PRO A 37 -7.17 -11.63 12.54
N LEU A 38 -7.10 -10.62 11.67
CA LEU A 38 -6.87 -10.83 10.23
C LEU A 38 -5.42 -11.21 9.94
N VAL A 39 -4.45 -10.58 10.62
CA VAL A 39 -3.03 -10.93 10.54
C VAL A 39 -2.77 -12.32 11.12
N GLU A 40 -3.40 -12.67 12.24
CA GLU A 40 -3.32 -14.03 12.80
C GLU A 40 -3.77 -15.07 11.77
N PHE A 41 -4.94 -14.84 11.16
CA PHE A 41 -5.43 -15.70 10.08
C PHE A 41 -4.46 -15.74 8.90
N PHE A 42 -3.98 -14.60 8.41
CA PHE A 42 -3.05 -14.53 7.28
C PHE A 42 -1.72 -15.27 7.57
N ASN A 43 -1.17 -15.10 8.76
CA ASN A 43 0.06 -15.77 9.18
C ASN A 43 -0.15 -17.29 9.21
N ALA A 44 -1.30 -17.79 9.65
CA ALA A 44 -1.63 -19.21 9.65
C ALA A 44 -1.82 -19.84 8.25
N HIS A 45 -2.08 -19.05 7.21
CA HIS A 45 -2.43 -19.55 5.87
C HIS A 45 -1.40 -19.17 4.80
N ARG A 46 -0.38 -20.02 4.58
CA ARG A 46 0.77 -19.74 3.71
C ARG A 46 0.43 -19.51 2.22
N ASP A 47 -0.73 -19.95 1.75
CA ASP A 47 -1.17 -19.81 0.35
C ASP A 47 -1.69 -18.39 0.02
N LEU A 48 -1.81 -17.52 1.03
CA LEU A 48 -2.29 -16.15 0.85
C LEU A 48 -1.12 -15.18 0.68
N THR A 49 -1.32 -14.21 -0.20
CA THR A 49 -0.50 -13.00 -0.32
C THR A 49 -1.41 -11.78 -0.29
N LEU A 50 -0.86 -10.61 -0.03
CA LEU A 50 -1.65 -9.37 -0.01
C LEU A 50 -0.83 -8.16 -0.45
N ASP A 51 -1.52 -7.11 -0.85
CA ASP A 51 -1.01 -5.74 -0.85
C ASP A 51 -1.84 -4.89 0.12
N VAL A 52 -1.23 -3.88 0.73
CA VAL A 52 -1.84 -3.20 1.89
C VAL A 52 -2.85 -2.13 1.50
N GLY A 53 -2.57 -1.32 0.47
CA GLY A 53 -3.41 -0.17 0.13
C GLY A 53 -3.30 0.94 1.17
N GLN A 54 -2.08 1.35 1.52
CA GLN A 54 -1.84 2.37 2.54
C GLN A 54 -2.50 3.71 2.21
N VAL A 55 -3.25 4.24 3.18
CA VAL A 55 -3.74 5.63 3.18
C VAL A 55 -2.65 6.56 3.70
N LEU A 56 -2.34 7.63 2.95
CA LEU A 56 -1.49 8.73 3.41
C LEU A 56 -2.27 10.06 3.35
N PHE A 57 -1.99 10.95 4.28
CA PHE A 57 -2.70 12.23 4.37
C PHE A 57 -2.38 13.14 3.18
N GLY A 58 -3.39 13.87 2.71
CA GLY A 58 -3.33 14.71 1.52
C GLY A 58 -4.54 14.52 0.62
N ASP A 59 -4.57 15.32 -0.44
CA ASP A 59 -5.61 15.25 -1.46
C ASP A 59 -5.23 14.18 -2.51
N THR A 60 -6.21 13.38 -2.94
CA THR A 60 -6.06 12.36 -3.97
C THR A 60 -7.39 12.12 -4.68
N VAL A 61 -7.44 11.09 -5.52
CA VAL A 61 -8.64 10.65 -6.24
C VAL A 61 -8.91 9.20 -5.86
N ALA A 62 -10.15 8.89 -5.53
CA ALA A 62 -10.63 7.52 -5.46
C ALA A 62 -11.13 7.09 -6.85
N MET A 63 -10.65 5.95 -7.33
CA MET A 63 -10.99 5.32 -8.60
C MET A 63 -11.19 3.82 -8.34
N THR A 64 -12.41 3.34 -8.52
CA THR A 64 -12.76 1.93 -8.22
C THR A 64 -13.67 1.35 -9.29
N GLY A 65 -13.57 0.03 -9.50
CA GLY A 65 -14.53 -0.76 -10.26
C GLY A 65 -15.83 -1.07 -9.49
N ASP A 66 -15.91 -0.63 -8.23
CA ASP A 66 -17.10 -0.75 -7.39
C ASP A 66 -17.88 0.58 -7.40
N ALA A 67 -18.80 0.70 -8.36
CA ALA A 67 -19.63 1.89 -8.51
C ALA A 67 -20.50 2.17 -7.27
N ALA A 68 -20.95 1.14 -6.55
CA ALA A 68 -21.77 1.29 -5.34
C ALA A 68 -20.95 1.87 -4.17
N ALA A 69 -19.70 1.42 -4.00
CA ALA A 69 -18.79 2.00 -3.03
C ALA A 69 -18.49 3.48 -3.34
N ALA A 70 -18.29 3.81 -4.62
CA ALA A 70 -18.06 5.19 -5.06
C ALA A 70 -19.29 6.08 -4.82
N GLU A 71 -20.50 5.61 -5.14
CA GLU A 71 -21.75 6.30 -4.88
C GLU A 71 -21.93 6.59 -3.38
N HIS A 72 -21.73 5.56 -2.55
CA HIS A 72 -21.84 5.69 -1.10
C HIS A 72 -20.85 6.73 -0.54
N LEU A 73 -19.60 6.69 -0.98
CA LEU A 73 -18.58 7.64 -0.56
C LEU A 73 -18.90 9.06 -1.03
N ALA A 74 -19.41 9.24 -2.25
CA ALA A 74 -19.84 10.54 -2.75
C ALA A 74 -21.01 11.10 -1.93
N ALA A 75 -21.99 10.26 -1.58
CA ALA A 75 -23.11 10.66 -0.72
C ALA A 75 -22.66 11.06 0.69
N ALA A 76 -21.71 10.32 1.27
CA ALA A 76 -21.18 10.59 2.61
C ALA A 76 -20.31 11.86 2.67
N THR A 77 -19.59 12.18 1.60
CA THR A 77 -18.64 13.30 1.56
C THR A 77 -19.19 14.55 0.89
N GLY A 78 -20.28 14.44 0.13
CA GLY A 78 -20.89 15.54 -0.62
C GLY A 78 -20.05 16.05 -1.79
N VAL A 79 -19.03 15.29 -2.22
CA VAL A 79 -18.15 15.67 -3.33
C VAL A 79 -18.77 15.31 -4.69
N PRO A 80 -18.41 16.03 -5.77
CA PRO A 80 -18.79 15.60 -7.11
C PRO A 80 -18.12 14.26 -7.45
N TRP A 81 -18.84 13.42 -8.18
CA TRP A 81 -18.35 12.12 -8.64
C TRP A 81 -18.84 11.83 -10.05
N VAL A 82 -18.16 10.92 -10.73
CA VAL A 82 -18.55 10.39 -12.04
C VAL A 82 -18.59 8.87 -11.92
N ALA A 83 -19.65 8.27 -12.46
CA ALA A 83 -19.73 6.83 -12.68
C ALA A 83 -19.88 6.51 -14.17
N HIS A 84 -19.39 5.33 -14.54
CA HIS A 84 -19.61 4.76 -15.86
C HIS A 84 -19.88 3.26 -15.74
N ASP A 85 -21.06 2.83 -16.16
CA ASP A 85 -21.44 1.41 -16.20
C ASP A 85 -21.37 0.87 -17.62
N LEU A 86 -20.69 -0.27 -17.77
CA LEU A 86 -20.59 -0.99 -19.03
C LEU A 86 -21.35 -2.32 -18.92
N HIS A 87 -22.32 -2.50 -19.82
CA HIS A 87 -23.23 -3.63 -19.80
C HIS A 87 -22.48 -4.97 -19.80
N LEU A 88 -22.72 -5.80 -18.79
CA LEU A 88 -22.12 -7.13 -18.59
C LEU A 88 -20.60 -7.17 -18.31
N GLU A 89 -19.94 -6.01 -18.18
CA GLU A 89 -18.49 -5.93 -17.94
C GLU A 89 -18.15 -5.35 -16.56
N GLY A 90 -19.00 -4.45 -16.04
CA GLY A 90 -18.84 -3.86 -14.72
C GLY A 90 -19.12 -2.36 -14.70
N GLY A 91 -18.92 -1.74 -13.54
CA GLY A 91 -19.01 -0.29 -13.37
C GLY A 91 -17.69 0.30 -12.92
N CYS A 92 -17.59 1.62 -12.94
CA CYS A 92 -16.54 2.33 -12.23
C CYS A 92 -17.07 3.63 -11.63
N GLY A 93 -16.38 4.11 -10.59
CA GLY A 93 -16.64 5.40 -9.98
C GLY A 93 -15.35 6.15 -9.70
N VAL A 94 -15.38 7.46 -9.93
CA VAL A 94 -14.25 8.37 -9.74
C VAL A 94 -14.70 9.59 -8.95
N LEU A 95 -13.99 9.92 -7.88
CA LEU A 95 -14.28 11.06 -7.02
C LEU A 95 -13.02 11.60 -6.32
N PRO A 96 -12.94 12.90 -6.03
CA PRO A 96 -11.86 13.44 -5.21
C PRO A 96 -12.03 13.04 -3.74
N ILE A 97 -10.93 12.80 -3.05
CA ILE A 97 -10.91 12.56 -1.61
C ILE A 97 -9.73 13.29 -0.96
N ALA A 98 -9.94 13.75 0.28
CA ALA A 98 -8.89 14.39 1.06
C ALA A 98 -8.74 13.70 2.41
N TYR A 99 -7.64 12.97 2.60
CA TYR A 99 -7.31 12.35 3.87
C TYR A 99 -6.69 13.38 4.81
N ARG A 100 -7.26 13.51 6.02
CA ARG A 100 -6.96 14.59 6.96
C ARG A 100 -6.48 14.03 8.29
N GLU A 101 -5.35 14.52 8.80
CA GLU A 101 -4.72 14.01 10.03
C GLU A 101 -5.64 14.08 11.26
N GLN A 102 -6.49 15.11 11.34
CA GLN A 102 -7.43 15.31 12.45
C GLN A 102 -8.80 14.62 12.26
N SER A 103 -9.05 13.98 11.11
CA SER A 103 -10.25 13.16 10.96
C SER A 103 -10.05 11.84 11.71
N LEU A 104 -11.03 11.47 12.55
CA LEU A 104 -11.01 10.20 13.28
C LEU A 104 -10.88 9.01 12.33
N ILE A 105 -11.68 8.99 11.26
CA ILE A 105 -11.70 7.90 10.28
C ILE A 105 -10.37 7.84 9.52
N HIS A 106 -9.90 8.96 8.98
CA HIS A 106 -8.67 8.99 8.19
C HIS A 106 -7.43 8.65 9.03
N ALA A 107 -7.39 9.09 10.29
CA ALA A 107 -6.32 8.74 11.22
C ALA A 107 -6.28 7.23 11.50
N TRP A 108 -7.44 6.59 11.64
CA TRP A 108 -7.52 5.13 11.76
C TRP A 108 -7.08 4.43 10.48
N GLN A 109 -7.51 4.90 9.31
CA GLN A 109 -7.12 4.32 8.03
C GLN A 109 -5.59 4.33 7.83
N TRP A 110 -4.96 5.47 8.14
CA TRP A 110 -3.50 5.60 8.14
C TRP A 110 -2.83 4.62 9.09
N ALA A 111 -3.33 4.49 10.32
CA ALA A 111 -2.74 3.60 11.33
C ALA A 111 -2.89 2.11 10.96
N ILE A 112 -4.05 1.70 10.44
CA ILE A 112 -4.37 0.31 10.08
C ILE A 112 -3.42 -0.23 9.00
N GLY A 113 -3.09 0.59 7.99
CA GLY A 113 -2.13 0.16 6.97
C GLY A 113 -0.74 -0.11 7.55
N LEU A 114 -0.28 0.75 8.48
CA LEU A 114 1.01 0.55 9.16
C LEU A 114 0.97 -0.65 10.10
N GLU A 115 -0.14 -0.90 10.78
CA GLU A 115 -0.33 -2.10 11.60
C GLU A 115 -0.15 -3.37 10.77
N TRP A 116 -0.73 -3.47 9.57
CA TRP A 116 -0.54 -4.61 8.67
C TRP A 116 0.93 -4.89 8.37
N PHE A 117 1.67 -3.87 7.90
CA PHE A 117 3.09 -4.02 7.61
C PHE A 117 3.88 -4.45 8.86
N LEU A 118 3.63 -3.81 10.00
CA LEU A 118 4.45 -4.01 11.18
C LEU A 118 4.14 -5.30 11.94
N THR A 119 2.98 -5.93 11.73
CA THR A 119 2.55 -7.12 12.47
C THR A 119 2.54 -8.41 11.66
N ALA A 120 2.49 -8.35 10.33
CA ALA A 120 2.56 -9.55 9.51
C ALA A 120 4.00 -10.12 9.44
N ASP A 121 4.12 -11.44 9.59
CA ASP A 121 5.42 -12.08 9.89
C ASP A 121 6.34 -12.18 8.68
N ASP A 122 5.77 -12.51 7.52
CA ASP A 122 6.53 -12.84 6.31
C ASP A 122 6.42 -11.72 5.26
N PRO A 123 7.48 -10.89 5.08
CA PRO A 123 7.48 -9.82 4.08
C PRO A 123 7.43 -10.37 2.65
N TRP A 124 7.75 -11.64 2.40
CA TRP A 124 7.63 -12.25 1.06
C TRP A 124 6.19 -12.44 0.59
N ARG A 125 5.22 -12.24 1.49
CA ARG A 125 3.79 -12.39 1.22
C ARG A 125 3.04 -11.06 1.24
N ILE A 126 3.77 -9.94 1.33
CA ILE A 126 3.21 -8.58 1.41
C ILE A 126 3.83 -7.71 0.32
N ALA A 127 2.99 -7.02 -0.44
CA ALA A 127 3.42 -5.98 -1.37
C ALA A 127 3.13 -4.59 -0.78
N LEU A 128 4.09 -3.67 -0.92
CA LEU A 128 3.89 -2.26 -0.57
C LEU A 128 3.07 -1.59 -1.66
N SER A 129 1.90 -1.09 -1.29
CA SER A 129 0.97 -0.40 -2.18
C SER A 129 0.25 0.73 -1.43
N THR A 130 -0.24 1.71 -2.19
CA THR A 130 -1.17 2.76 -1.73
C THR A 130 -2.50 2.67 -2.48
N ASP A 131 -2.73 1.55 -3.16
CA ASP A 131 -3.84 1.36 -4.09
C ASP A 131 -4.01 2.56 -5.03
N HIS A 132 -2.91 2.99 -5.66
CA HIS A 132 -2.85 4.30 -6.30
C HIS A 132 -3.98 4.50 -7.34
N PRO A 133 -4.70 5.64 -7.32
CA PRO A 133 -4.57 6.78 -6.40
C PRO A 133 -5.41 6.71 -5.11
N ASN A 134 -6.23 5.67 -4.89
CA ASN A 134 -7.22 5.56 -3.81
C ASN A 134 -6.67 5.91 -2.43
N GLY A 135 -5.63 5.23 -1.95
CA GLY A 135 -5.06 5.49 -0.62
C GLY A 135 -4.05 6.64 -0.61
N ALA A 136 -3.22 6.75 -1.66
CA ALA A 136 -2.32 7.87 -1.91
C ALA A 136 -1.68 7.80 -3.31
N HIS A 137 -1.09 8.91 -3.75
CA HIS A 137 -0.26 8.93 -4.95
C HIS A 137 1.00 8.04 -4.81
N PHE A 138 1.38 7.28 -5.84
CA PHE A 138 2.52 6.35 -5.76
C PHE A 138 3.87 7.04 -5.49
N THR A 139 3.97 8.34 -5.79
CA THR A 139 5.14 9.17 -5.44
C THR A 139 5.35 9.30 -3.93
N ALA A 140 4.37 8.93 -3.11
CA ALA A 140 4.47 8.93 -1.66
C ALA A 140 5.11 7.64 -1.08
N TYR A 141 5.48 6.65 -1.92
CA TYR A 141 6.16 5.43 -1.45
C TYR A 141 7.40 5.71 -0.59
N PRO A 142 8.29 6.67 -0.91
CA PRO A 142 9.43 7.00 -0.06
C PRO A 142 9.02 7.43 1.36
N HIS A 143 7.94 8.20 1.49
CA HIS A 143 7.41 8.61 2.80
C HIS A 143 6.88 7.40 3.59
N LEU A 144 6.15 6.48 2.93
CA LEU A 144 5.73 5.22 3.55
C LEU A 144 6.92 4.36 3.98
N MET A 145 7.96 4.26 3.15
CA MET A 145 9.18 3.53 3.50
C MET A 145 9.88 4.14 4.73
N ALA A 146 9.84 5.46 4.90
CA ALA A 146 10.31 6.11 6.13
C ALA A 146 9.44 5.79 7.34
N LEU A 147 8.10 5.79 7.22
CA LEU A 147 7.20 5.37 8.31
C LEU A 147 7.46 3.92 8.76
N LEU A 148 7.83 3.03 7.85
CA LEU A 148 8.11 1.62 8.15
C LEU A 148 9.53 1.42 8.72
N GLY A 149 10.52 2.12 8.19
CA GLY A 149 11.94 1.94 8.56
C GLY A 149 12.41 2.78 9.75
N ASP A 150 11.76 3.91 10.04
CA ASP A 150 12.11 4.84 11.12
C ASP A 150 10.98 4.95 12.15
N GLU A 151 11.18 4.31 13.32
CA GLU A 151 10.23 4.34 14.42
C GLU A 151 10.05 5.75 15.00
N ALA A 152 11.13 6.55 15.10
CA ALA A 152 11.04 7.88 15.68
C ALA A 152 10.20 8.80 14.79
N PHE A 153 10.43 8.73 13.46
CA PHE A 153 9.62 9.44 12.47
C PHE A 153 8.15 9.00 12.49
N ARG A 154 7.90 7.69 12.63
CA ARG A 154 6.54 7.15 12.78
C ARG A 154 5.86 7.64 14.05
N ARG A 155 6.57 7.68 15.19
CA ARG A 155 6.04 8.18 16.47
C ARG A 155 5.71 9.67 16.41
N GLU A 156 6.56 10.46 15.76
CA GLU A 156 6.30 11.89 15.53
C GLU A 156 5.04 12.08 14.67
N SER A 157 4.90 11.28 13.60
CA SER A 157 3.72 11.30 12.74
C SER A 157 2.45 10.88 13.50
N LEU A 158 2.52 9.83 14.31
CA LEU A 158 1.44 9.42 15.20
C LEU A 158 1.08 10.52 16.20
N ALA A 159 2.02 11.32 16.70
CA ALA A 159 1.73 12.40 17.64
C ALA A 159 0.84 13.50 17.04
N ARG A 160 0.85 13.67 15.70
CA ARG A 160 0.07 14.70 15.00
C ARG A 160 -1.37 14.28 14.71
N ILE A 161 -1.67 12.99 14.55
CA ILE A 161 -3.01 12.54 14.13
C ILE A 161 -4.07 12.69 15.25
N HIS A 162 -5.33 12.44 14.90
CA HIS A 162 -6.49 12.57 15.79
C HIS A 162 -6.29 11.91 17.20
N PRO A 163 -6.55 12.63 18.31
CA PRO A 163 -6.20 12.18 19.67
C PRO A 163 -6.78 10.83 20.10
N ALA A 164 -7.99 10.48 19.62
CA ALA A 164 -8.60 9.19 19.96
C ALA A 164 -7.83 8.02 19.35
N VAL A 165 -7.31 8.17 18.12
CA VAL A 165 -6.52 7.13 17.44
C VAL A 165 -5.16 6.99 18.13
N ARG A 166 -4.52 8.10 18.49
CA ARG A 166 -3.26 8.07 19.25
C ARG A 166 -3.35 7.25 20.54
N ARG A 167 -4.49 7.33 21.23
CA ARG A 167 -4.73 6.63 22.49
C ARG A 167 -5.13 5.16 22.30
N ARG A 168 -5.80 4.83 21.19
CA ARG A 168 -6.47 3.52 21.00
C ARG A 168 -5.77 2.61 19.99
N SER A 169 -5.01 3.14 19.05
CA SER A 169 -4.36 2.33 18.02
C SER A 169 -3.23 1.50 18.64
N PRO A 170 -3.16 0.20 18.31
CA PRO A 170 -2.01 -0.64 18.64
C PRO A 170 -0.68 -0.11 18.11
N LEU A 171 -0.69 0.72 17.06
CA LEU A 171 0.49 1.26 16.40
C LEU A 171 1.47 1.96 17.38
N ALA A 172 0.96 2.59 18.44
CA ALA A 172 1.77 3.25 19.46
C ALA A 172 2.74 2.28 20.18
N GLY A 173 2.35 1.01 20.29
CA GLY A 173 3.13 -0.06 20.91
C GLY A 173 4.07 -0.81 19.96
N LEU A 174 4.00 -0.56 18.64
CA LEU A 174 4.80 -1.29 17.66
C LEU A 174 6.16 -0.63 17.44
N SER A 175 7.22 -1.27 17.94
CA SER A 175 8.62 -0.84 17.78
C SER A 175 9.36 -1.51 16.61
N ARG A 176 8.71 -2.43 15.88
CA ARG A 176 9.32 -3.05 14.68
C ARG A 176 9.71 -1.96 13.68
N ARG A 177 10.86 -2.16 13.04
CA ARG A 177 11.36 -1.34 11.94
C ARG A 177 11.68 -2.26 10.77
N TYR A 178 11.26 -1.85 9.59
CA TYR A 178 11.69 -2.53 8.37
C TYR A 178 13.16 -2.24 8.11
N THR A 179 13.93 -3.29 7.86
CA THR A 179 15.28 -3.18 7.31
C THR A 179 15.25 -2.75 5.85
N LEU A 180 16.37 -2.25 5.31
CA LEU A 180 16.50 -2.00 3.87
C LEU A 180 16.18 -3.26 3.04
N GLN A 181 16.55 -4.44 3.54
CA GLN A 181 16.25 -5.71 2.88
C GLN A 181 14.75 -5.99 2.85
N GLU A 182 14.03 -5.82 3.96
CA GLU A 182 12.56 -5.98 3.98
C GLU A 182 11.87 -4.97 3.07
N LEU A 183 12.35 -3.72 3.06
CA LEU A 183 11.86 -2.69 2.15
C LEU A 183 12.04 -3.13 0.68
N CYS A 184 13.21 -3.65 0.31
CA CYS A 184 13.46 -4.21 -1.02
C CYS A 184 12.57 -5.43 -1.32
N ILE A 185 12.30 -6.29 -0.34
CA ILE A 185 11.42 -7.45 -0.50
C ILE A 185 10.00 -6.98 -0.87
N VAL A 186 9.36 -6.15 -0.03
CA VAL A 186 7.94 -5.77 -0.23
C VAL A 186 7.69 -4.89 -1.45
N THR A 187 8.73 -4.27 -2.00
CA THR A 187 8.61 -3.37 -3.16
C THR A 187 9.08 -4.01 -4.47
N ARG A 188 9.93 -5.04 -4.44
CA ARG A 188 10.54 -5.64 -5.64
C ARG A 188 10.36 -7.15 -5.68
N ALA A 189 10.96 -7.86 -4.72
CA ALA A 189 11.06 -9.32 -4.78
C ALA A 189 9.71 -10.02 -4.55
N ALA A 190 8.97 -9.61 -3.53
CA ALA A 190 7.68 -10.19 -3.20
C ALA A 190 6.63 -9.91 -4.30
N PRO A 191 6.45 -8.66 -4.80
CA PRO A 191 5.54 -8.40 -5.92
C PRO A 191 5.89 -9.19 -7.19
N ALA A 192 7.17 -9.27 -7.57
CA ALA A 192 7.59 -10.06 -8.74
C ALA A 192 7.26 -11.55 -8.59
N ARG A 193 7.46 -12.11 -7.39
CA ARG A 193 7.13 -13.51 -7.08
C ARG A 193 5.61 -13.75 -7.10
N MET A 194 4.82 -12.83 -6.54
CA MET A 194 3.36 -12.89 -6.56
C MET A 194 2.81 -12.90 -7.98
N ALA A 195 3.37 -12.04 -8.84
CA ALA A 195 2.99 -11.91 -10.25
C ALA A 195 3.56 -13.03 -11.16
N GLY A 196 4.36 -13.96 -10.61
CA GLY A 196 4.95 -15.05 -11.39
C GLY A 196 5.99 -14.59 -12.42
N LEU A 197 6.78 -13.56 -12.11
CA LEU A 197 7.77 -12.97 -13.01
C LEU A 197 9.19 -13.45 -12.67
N PRO A 198 9.66 -14.59 -13.22
CA PRO A 198 10.91 -15.24 -12.78
C PRO A 198 12.18 -14.46 -13.12
N HIS A 199 12.11 -13.48 -14.02
CA HIS A 199 13.24 -12.63 -14.42
C HIS A 199 13.20 -11.24 -13.76
N LYS A 200 12.27 -10.99 -12.82
CA LYS A 200 12.07 -9.69 -12.16
C LYS A 200 12.26 -9.81 -10.65
N GLY A 201 12.55 -8.69 -10.01
CA GLY A 201 12.60 -8.58 -8.54
C GLY A 201 13.87 -9.16 -7.90
N HIS A 202 14.88 -9.53 -8.67
CA HIS A 202 16.21 -9.95 -8.18
C HIS A 202 17.34 -9.47 -9.09
N LEU A 203 18.59 -9.54 -8.60
CA LEU A 203 19.81 -9.14 -9.32
C LEU A 203 20.73 -10.31 -9.69
N GLY A 204 20.30 -11.55 -9.41
CA GLY A 204 21.05 -12.76 -9.79
C GLY A 204 21.15 -12.95 -11.31
N PRO A 205 22.12 -13.75 -11.81
CA PRO A 205 22.24 -14.08 -13.23
C PRO A 205 20.92 -14.58 -13.83
N GLY A 206 20.57 -14.08 -15.01
CA GLY A 206 19.31 -14.41 -15.71
C GLY A 206 18.13 -13.48 -15.40
N ALA A 207 18.29 -12.50 -14.49
CA ALA A 207 17.34 -11.39 -14.35
C ALA A 207 17.41 -10.44 -15.54
N ASP A 208 16.30 -9.77 -15.83
CA ASP A 208 16.32 -8.56 -16.64
C ASP A 208 17.13 -7.47 -15.92
N ALA A 209 17.92 -6.71 -16.66
CA ALA A 209 18.74 -5.61 -16.13
C ALA A 209 17.89 -4.35 -15.80
N ASP A 210 16.87 -4.54 -14.97
CA ASP A 210 16.02 -3.52 -14.36
C ASP A 210 16.60 -3.18 -12.97
N ILE A 211 17.43 -2.13 -12.91
CA ILE A 211 18.27 -1.83 -11.73
C ILE A 211 18.03 -0.39 -11.29
N THR A 212 17.80 -0.19 -9.99
CA THR A 212 17.73 1.15 -9.39
C THR A 212 18.86 1.33 -8.39
N LEU A 213 19.65 2.39 -8.57
CA LEU A 213 20.76 2.75 -7.70
C LEU A 213 20.35 3.97 -6.85
N TYR A 214 20.50 3.85 -5.54
CA TYR A 214 20.22 4.91 -4.59
C TYR A 214 21.50 5.36 -3.90
N ARG A 215 21.63 6.66 -3.63
CA ARG A 215 22.69 7.18 -2.75
C ARG A 215 22.30 6.85 -1.31
N PRO A 216 23.17 6.23 -0.50
CA PRO A 216 22.87 5.98 0.90
C PRO A 216 22.53 7.28 1.63
N ASP A 217 21.39 7.30 2.32
CA ASP A 217 20.99 8.37 3.24
C ASP A 217 20.32 7.73 4.47
N ARG A 218 20.43 8.39 5.63
CA ARG A 218 19.71 7.97 6.84
C ARG A 218 18.22 8.31 6.74
N ASP A 219 17.89 9.39 6.05
CA ASP A 219 16.52 9.78 5.73
C ASP A 219 16.03 8.91 4.55
N LEU A 220 15.27 7.86 4.89
CA LEU A 220 14.76 6.90 3.89
C LEU A 220 13.84 7.57 2.87
N ALA A 221 13.06 8.58 3.27
CA ALA A 221 12.19 9.29 2.34
C ALA A 221 13.03 10.03 1.30
N ARG A 222 14.10 10.70 1.72
CA ARG A 222 15.04 11.35 0.79
C ARG A 222 15.78 10.35 -0.08
N MET A 223 16.30 9.28 0.51
CA MET A 223 17.01 8.22 -0.20
C MET A 223 16.17 7.66 -1.36
N PHE A 224 14.91 7.30 -1.10
CA PHE A 224 14.09 6.61 -2.08
C PHE A 224 13.34 7.54 -3.05
N SER A 225 13.23 8.84 -2.75
CA SER A 225 12.57 9.82 -3.63
C SER A 225 13.35 10.11 -4.90
N MET A 226 14.68 10.06 -4.84
CA MET A 226 15.53 10.43 -5.98
C MET A 226 16.63 9.40 -6.21
N PRO A 227 16.40 8.38 -7.05
CA PRO A 227 17.44 7.46 -7.47
C PRO A 227 18.61 8.20 -8.13
N ALA A 228 19.83 7.74 -7.87
CA ALA A 228 21.00 8.20 -8.61
C ALA A 228 20.92 7.77 -10.07
N ARG A 229 20.53 6.51 -10.31
CA ARG A 229 20.39 5.93 -11.65
C ARG A 229 19.26 4.90 -11.69
N VAL A 230 18.59 4.83 -12.82
CA VAL A 230 17.58 3.81 -13.13
C VAL A 230 17.91 3.20 -14.48
N TYR A 231 18.04 1.87 -14.51
CA TYR A 231 18.22 1.08 -15.72
C TYR A 231 16.94 0.29 -16.01
N LYS A 232 16.55 0.26 -17.28
CA LYS A 232 15.48 -0.58 -17.81
C LYS A 232 16.03 -1.45 -18.92
N ALA A 233 16.00 -2.77 -18.75
CA ALA A 233 16.60 -3.72 -19.68
C ALA A 233 18.06 -3.34 -20.08
N GLY A 234 18.84 -2.85 -19.12
CA GLY A 234 20.23 -2.43 -19.32
C GLY A 234 20.41 -1.00 -19.89
N ILE A 235 19.34 -0.31 -20.26
CA ILE A 235 19.37 1.05 -20.77
C ILE A 235 19.24 2.04 -19.59
N LEU A 236 20.15 3.01 -19.47
CA LEU A 236 20.02 4.10 -18.51
C LEU A 236 18.83 4.99 -18.90
N VAL A 237 17.74 4.93 -18.13
CA VAL A 237 16.51 5.68 -18.40
C VAL A 237 16.35 6.92 -17.55
N ALA A 238 16.96 6.97 -16.36
CA ALA A 238 16.99 8.16 -15.53
C ALA A 238 18.31 8.27 -14.76
N GLU A 239 18.80 9.50 -14.57
CA GLU A 239 19.98 9.80 -13.77
C GLU A 239 19.79 11.15 -13.07
N ASP A 240 19.93 11.17 -11.75
CA ASP A 240 19.81 12.38 -10.91
C ASP A 240 18.51 13.17 -11.10
N GLY A 241 17.40 12.44 -11.25
CA GLY A 241 16.06 13.01 -11.44
C GLY A 241 15.72 13.42 -12.86
N GLU A 242 16.68 13.32 -13.78
CA GLU A 242 16.46 13.62 -15.18
C GLU A 242 16.21 12.33 -15.98
N ILE A 243 15.18 12.34 -16.82
CA ILE A 243 14.93 11.27 -17.78
C ILE A 243 16.00 11.34 -18.88
N ARG A 244 16.71 10.23 -19.10
CA ARG A 244 17.78 10.08 -20.09
C ARG A 244 17.31 9.36 -21.36
N ALA A 245 16.38 8.42 -21.21
CA ALA A 245 15.84 7.66 -22.33
C ALA A 245 14.41 7.17 -22.03
N THR A 246 13.60 7.04 -23.08
CA THR A 246 12.19 6.59 -23.00
C THR A 246 11.95 5.39 -23.93
N PRO A 247 12.61 4.23 -23.70
CA PRO A 247 12.36 3.04 -24.51
C PRO A 247 10.92 2.55 -24.33
N ALA A 248 10.34 1.96 -25.38
CA ALA A 248 9.03 1.33 -25.28
C ALA A 248 9.07 0.13 -24.31
N GLY A 249 8.07 0.04 -23.44
CA GLY A 249 7.89 -1.10 -22.55
C GLY A 249 7.35 -2.34 -23.28
N ARG A 250 7.23 -3.45 -22.55
CA ARG A 250 6.57 -4.67 -23.00
C ARG A 250 5.32 -4.90 -22.16
N THR A 251 4.18 -5.14 -22.81
CA THR A 251 2.98 -5.65 -22.15
C THR A 251 3.16 -7.14 -21.87
N LEU A 252 2.92 -7.54 -20.63
CA LEU A 252 2.93 -8.94 -20.22
C LEU A 252 1.48 -9.44 -20.20
N ALA A 253 1.24 -10.60 -20.81
CA ALA A 253 -0.06 -11.26 -20.81
C ALA A 253 0.09 -12.68 -20.24
N ALA A 254 -0.87 -13.11 -19.43
CA ALA A 254 -0.99 -14.52 -19.08
C ALA A 254 -1.43 -15.27 -20.36
N GLY A 255 -0.68 -16.32 -20.70
CA GLY A 255 -1.02 -17.24 -21.79
C GLY A 255 -2.02 -18.30 -21.36
#